data_AF-A0A7W1MTB9-F1
#
_entry.id   AF-A0A7W1MTB9-F1
#
_cell.length_a   1.000
_cell.length_b   1.000
_cell.length_c   1.000
_cell.angle_alpha   90.00
_cell.angle_beta   90.00
_cell.angle_gamma   90.00
#
_symmetry.space_group_name_H-M   'P 1'
#
loop_
_entity.id
_entity.type
_entity.pdbx_description
1 polymer ?
#
loop_
_entity_poly.entity_id
_entity_poly.type
_entity_poly.pdbx_seq_one_letter_code
_entity_poly.pdbx_strand_id
1 'polypeptide(L)'
;MPLSPELSAAELESNLADIAPRYTAQQVTVESGRCLFCFDAPCVSACPTGIDVAAFIKKIMTANVTGAARTILSANILGASCARVCPTEVLCEGACVMLDRDNDPIKIGRLQRYATDHVREKRIAVLKPAAQKLENCPVFIGGERREITGLETFPVYNPFARRRHR
;
A
#
# COMPACT_ATOMS: atom_id res chain seq x y z
N MET A 1 -28.65 -26.28 14.98
CA MET A 1 -27.21 -26.57 15.21
C MET A 1 -26.64 -25.44 16.04
N PRO A 2 -26.37 -25.63 17.34
CA PRO A 2 -25.60 -24.65 18.08
C PRO A 2 -24.17 -24.71 17.56
N LEU A 3 -23.68 -23.62 16.95
CA LEU A 3 -22.31 -23.48 16.49
C LEU A 3 -21.43 -23.18 17.70
N SER A 4 -21.17 -24.19 18.53
CA SER A 4 -20.10 -24.09 19.52
C SER A 4 -18.77 -24.29 18.77
N PRO A 5 -17.78 -23.40 18.96
CA PRO A 5 -16.48 -23.58 18.31
C PRO A 5 -15.82 -24.86 18.82
N GLU A 6 -15.38 -25.71 17.88
CA GLU A 6 -14.69 -26.97 18.19
C GLU A 6 -13.25 -26.75 18.67
N LEU A 7 -12.65 -25.62 18.30
CA LEU A 7 -11.30 -25.23 18.68
C LEU A 7 -11.30 -24.33 19.91
N SER A 8 -10.32 -24.53 20.79
CA SER A 8 -10.02 -23.59 21.87
C SER A 8 -9.52 -22.25 21.31
N ALA A 9 -9.62 -21.20 22.12
CA ALA A 9 -9.12 -19.87 21.75
C ALA A 9 -7.61 -19.87 21.40
N ALA A 10 -6.81 -20.66 22.12
CA ALA A 10 -5.37 -20.78 21.87
C ALA A 10 -5.07 -21.46 20.52
N GLU A 11 -5.83 -22.49 20.16
CA GLU A 11 -5.69 -23.15 18.85
C GLU A 11 -6.10 -22.22 17.71
N LEU A 12 -7.17 -21.43 17.89
CA LEU A 12 -7.59 -20.43 16.91
C LEU A 12 -6.53 -19.34 16.71
N GLU A 13 -5.95 -18.82 17.80
CA GLU A 13 -4.88 -17.82 17.72
C GLU A 13 -3.65 -18.36 16.97
N SER A 14 -3.25 -19.60 17.26
CA SER A 14 -2.13 -20.25 16.56
C SER A 14 -2.44 -20.48 15.07
N ASN A 15 -3.64 -20.93 14.73
CA ASN A 15 -4.01 -21.27 13.36
C ASN A 15 -4.25 -20.05 12.47
N LEU A 16 -4.66 -18.92 13.05
CA LEU A 16 -4.92 -17.67 12.34
C LEU A 16 -3.78 -16.66 12.48
N ALA A 17 -2.67 -17.05 13.11
CA ALA A 17 -1.47 -16.24 13.16
C ALA A 17 -0.92 -16.00 11.75
N ASP A 18 -0.33 -14.83 11.56
CA ASP A 18 0.26 -14.47 10.28
C ASP A 18 1.53 -15.29 10.03
N ILE A 19 1.56 -16.03 8.93
CA ILE A 19 2.71 -16.85 8.51
C ILE A 19 3.97 -15.99 8.36
N ALA A 20 3.80 -14.73 7.94
CA ALA A 20 4.89 -13.81 7.67
C ALA A 20 4.70 -12.54 8.51
N PRO A 21 5.10 -12.53 9.80
CA PRO A 21 4.90 -11.37 10.67
C PRO A 21 5.63 -10.13 10.17
N ARG A 22 5.16 -8.94 10.58
CA ARG A 22 5.79 -7.65 10.23
C ARG A 22 7.27 -7.63 10.60
N TYR A 23 8.10 -7.04 9.74
CA TYR A 23 9.50 -6.80 10.10
C TYR A 23 9.67 -5.89 11.32
N THR A 24 10.74 -6.13 12.07
CA THR A 24 11.21 -5.25 13.13
C THR A 24 11.92 -4.02 12.54
N ALA A 25 12.11 -2.97 13.35
CA ALA A 25 12.81 -1.77 12.89
C ALA A 25 14.25 -2.06 12.41
N GLN A 26 14.94 -3.01 13.07
CA GLN A 26 16.29 -3.44 12.68
C GLN A 26 16.28 -4.16 11.33
N GLN A 27 15.38 -5.13 11.14
CA GLN A 27 15.23 -5.86 9.88
C GLN A 27 14.92 -4.91 8.72
N VAL A 28 14.01 -3.96 8.94
CA VAL A 28 13.66 -2.95 7.95
C VAL A 28 14.84 -2.04 7.59
N THR A 29 15.67 -1.66 8.56
CA THR A 29 16.85 -0.83 8.32
C THR A 29 17.85 -1.57 7.43
N VAL A 30 18.12 -2.84 7.73
CA VAL A 30 19.00 -3.69 6.92
C VAL A 30 18.44 -3.88 5.51
N GLU A 31 17.16 -4.24 5.40
CA GLU A 31 16.55 -4.55 4.10
C GLU A 31 16.39 -3.31 3.21
N SER A 32 16.01 -2.16 3.78
CA SER A 32 15.93 -0.91 3.03
C SER A 32 17.31 -0.40 2.57
N GLY A 33 18.37 -0.68 3.33
CA GLY A 33 19.75 -0.33 2.99
C GLY A 33 20.33 -1.10 1.80
N ARG A 34 19.71 -2.23 1.41
CA ARG A 34 20.10 -3.00 0.22
C ARG A 34 19.62 -2.37 -1.09
N CYS A 35 18.64 -1.46 -1.03
CA CYS A 35 18.06 -0.86 -2.22
C CYS A 35 19.08 0.04 -2.94
N LEU A 36 19.26 -0.16 -4.25
CA LEU A 36 20.20 0.63 -5.06
C LEU A 36 19.66 2.01 -5.49
N PHE A 37 18.39 2.31 -5.21
CA PHE A 37 17.72 3.55 -5.62
C PHE A 37 17.91 3.87 -7.12
N CYS A 38 17.57 2.89 -7.97
CA CYS A 38 17.69 2.99 -9.42
C CYS A 38 16.97 4.23 -9.96
N PHE A 39 17.59 4.92 -10.92
CA PHE A 39 17.01 6.09 -11.59
C PHE A 39 15.75 5.71 -12.39
N ASP A 40 15.87 4.76 -13.32
CA ASP A 40 14.75 4.15 -14.04
C ASP A 40 14.33 2.85 -13.34
N ALA A 41 13.68 2.99 -12.18
CA ALA A 41 13.37 1.87 -11.31
C ALA A 41 12.36 0.88 -11.96
N PRO A 42 12.80 -0.34 -12.36
CA PRO A 42 11.91 -1.31 -13.01
C PRO A 42 10.76 -1.78 -12.10
N CYS A 43 10.98 -1.77 -10.78
CA CYS A 43 9.98 -2.11 -9.78
C CYS A 43 8.78 -1.14 -9.76
N VAL A 44 8.97 0.12 -10.17
CA VAL A 44 7.87 1.10 -10.30
C VAL A 44 7.04 0.78 -11.54
N SER A 45 7.69 0.50 -12.67
CA SER A 45 7.01 0.11 -13.92
C SER A 45 6.23 -1.19 -13.80
N ALA A 46 6.72 -2.14 -13.00
CA ALA A 46 6.04 -3.40 -12.74
C ALA A 46 4.85 -3.28 -11.76
N CYS A 47 4.76 -2.18 -11.00
CA CYS A 47 3.66 -1.97 -10.06
C CYS A 47 2.42 -1.41 -10.80
N PRO A 48 1.26 -2.09 -10.78
CA PRO A 48 0.07 -1.63 -11.51
C PRO A 48 -0.52 -0.31 -10.99
N THR A 49 -0.13 0.10 -9.79
CA THR A 49 -0.56 1.37 -9.18
C THR A 49 0.50 2.48 -9.29
N GLY A 50 1.65 2.19 -9.90
CA GLY A 50 2.72 3.18 -10.11
C GLY A 50 3.28 3.76 -8.82
N ILE A 51 3.30 3.00 -7.72
CA ILE A 51 3.87 3.46 -6.45
C ILE A 51 5.36 3.73 -6.62
N ASP A 52 5.83 4.89 -6.17
CA ASP A 52 7.25 5.22 -6.13
C ASP A 52 7.95 4.41 -5.02
N VAL A 53 8.45 3.23 -5.42
CA VAL A 53 9.11 2.26 -4.54
C VAL A 53 10.38 2.84 -3.93
N ALA A 54 11.24 3.45 -4.74
CA ALA A 54 12.51 4.01 -4.28
C ALA A 54 12.29 5.12 -3.24
N ALA A 55 11.30 6.00 -3.47
CA ALA A 55 11.02 7.09 -2.54
C ALA A 55 10.49 6.60 -1.18
N PHE A 56 9.58 5.62 -1.15
CA PHE A 56 9.09 5.15 0.15
C PHE A 56 10.15 4.33 0.89
N ILE A 57 10.97 3.53 0.20
CA ILE A 57 12.07 2.78 0.82
C ILE A 57 13.11 3.76 1.38
N LYS A 58 13.44 4.83 0.66
CA LYS A 58 14.35 5.86 1.15
C LYS A 58 13.84 6.53 2.43
N LYS A 59 12.53 6.82 2.49
CA LYS A 59 11.89 7.37 3.69
C LYS A 59 11.93 6.40 4.86
N ILE A 60 11.75 5.11 4.61
CA ILE A 60 11.89 4.07 5.63
C ILE A 60 13.34 4.04 6.17
N MET A 61 14.33 4.07 5.27
CA MET A 61 15.76 4.06 5.63
C MET A 61 16.14 5.27 6.50
N THR A 62 15.56 6.45 6.26
CA THR A 62 15.77 7.65 7.08
C THR A 62 14.81 7.76 8.27
N ALA A 63 14.23 6.64 8.72
CA ALA A 63 13.27 6.55 9.82
C ALA A 63 11.97 7.39 9.68
N ASN A 64 11.66 7.90 8.48
CA ASN A 64 10.44 8.62 8.17
C ASN A 64 9.32 7.66 7.71
N VAL A 65 8.90 6.78 8.62
CA VAL A 65 7.91 5.72 8.34
C VAL A 65 6.55 6.28 7.95
N THR A 66 6.11 7.37 8.60
CA THR A 66 4.85 8.04 8.27
C THR A 66 4.87 8.65 6.86
N GLY A 67 6.01 9.25 6.46
CA GLY A 67 6.18 9.77 5.11
C GLY A 67 6.22 8.67 4.05
N ALA A 68 6.79 7.52 4.37
CA ALA A 68 6.75 6.34 3.50
C ALA A 68 5.31 5.86 3.31
N ALA A 69 4.56 5.69 4.40
CA ALA A 69 3.15 5.29 4.36
C ALA A 69 2.29 6.29 3.56
N ARG A 70 2.56 7.59 3.67
CA ARG A 70 1.89 8.61 2.85
C ARG A 70 2.16 8.43 1.37
N THR A 71 3.39 8.09 1.00
CA THR A 71 3.77 7.85 -0.41
C THR A 71 2.97 6.67 -0.97
N ILE A 72 2.93 5.56 -0.22
CA ILE A 72 2.19 4.35 -0.59
C ILE A 72 0.69 4.65 -0.71
N LEU A 73 0.07 5.23 0.33
CA LEU A 73 -1.37 5.44 0.39
C LEU A 73 -1.88 6.53 -0.55
N SER A 74 -1.02 7.46 -0.99
CA SER A 74 -1.38 8.47 -1.99
C SER A 74 -1.51 7.88 -3.40
N ALA A 75 -0.73 6.83 -3.71
CA ALA A 75 -0.82 6.11 -4.98
C ALA A 75 -1.82 4.96 -4.92
N ASN A 76 -1.95 4.30 -3.77
CA ASN A 76 -2.82 3.13 -3.58
C ASN A 76 -3.49 3.15 -2.20
N ILE A 77 -4.79 3.46 -2.16
CA ILE A 77 -5.60 3.48 -0.93
C ILE A 77 -5.68 2.11 -0.24
N LEU A 78 -5.47 1.01 -0.98
CA LEU A 78 -5.45 -0.36 -0.47
C LEU A 78 -4.03 -0.85 -0.16
N GLY A 79 -3.08 0.07 0.03
CA GLY A 79 -1.66 -0.27 0.24
C GLY A 79 -1.42 -1.27 1.37
N ALA A 80 -2.22 -1.25 2.44
CA ALA A 80 -2.10 -2.22 3.55
C ALA A 80 -2.49 -3.65 3.13
N SER A 81 -3.51 -3.80 2.28
CA SER A 81 -3.95 -5.09 1.74
C SER A 81 -2.97 -5.58 0.68
N CYS A 82 -2.55 -4.70 -0.23
CA CYS A 82 -1.55 -5.04 -1.25
C CYS A 82 -0.24 -5.52 -0.64
N ALA A 83 0.18 -4.97 0.50
CA ALA A 83 1.40 -5.44 1.19
C ALA A 83 1.33 -6.89 1.72
N ARG A 84 0.17 -7.54 1.68
CA ARG A 84 -0.05 -8.91 2.14
C ARG A 84 -0.40 -9.88 1.02
N VAL A 85 -1.14 -9.39 0.01
CA VAL A 85 -1.76 -10.26 -1.02
C VAL A 85 -1.20 -10.03 -2.42
N CYS A 86 -0.36 -9.02 -2.62
CA CYS A 86 0.23 -8.75 -3.93
C CYS A 86 1.21 -9.87 -4.28
N PRO A 87 1.13 -10.47 -5.49
CA PRO A 87 2.09 -11.47 -5.94
C PRO A 87 3.38 -10.76 -6.36
N THR A 88 4.19 -10.39 -5.38
CA THR A 88 5.36 -9.53 -5.55
C THR A 88 6.44 -10.17 -6.43
N GLU A 89 6.51 -11.50 -6.42
CA GLU A 89 7.49 -12.31 -7.14
C GLU A 89 7.37 -12.18 -8.67
N VAL A 90 6.16 -11.92 -9.17
CA VAL A 90 5.90 -11.69 -10.60
C VAL A 90 5.72 -10.22 -10.95
N LEU A 91 5.84 -9.32 -9.96
CA LEU A 91 5.64 -7.88 -10.09
C LEU A 91 6.90 -7.12 -9.65
N CYS A 92 6.79 -6.28 -8.62
CA CYS A 92 7.85 -5.34 -8.24
C CYS A 92 9.13 -6.02 -7.73
N GLU A 93 9.02 -7.17 -7.05
CA GLU A 93 10.19 -7.92 -6.58
C GLU A 93 10.78 -8.76 -7.72
N GLY A 94 9.94 -9.33 -8.59
CA GLY A 94 10.38 -10.02 -9.81
C GLY A 94 11.12 -9.12 -10.81
N ALA A 95 10.78 -7.83 -10.85
CA ALA A 95 11.45 -6.85 -11.69
C ALA A 95 12.65 -6.17 -11.00
N CYS A 96 13.00 -6.55 -9.77
CA CYS A 96 14.05 -5.87 -9.01
C CYS A 96 15.45 -6.23 -9.53
N VAL A 97 16.30 -5.24 -9.80
CA VAL A 97 17.71 -5.44 -10.25
C VAL A 97 18.54 -6.29 -9.27
N MET A 98 18.18 -6.31 -7.99
CA MET A 98 18.84 -7.13 -6.98
C MET A 98 18.60 -8.63 -7.19
N LEU A 99 17.49 -9.02 -7.85
CA LEU A 99 17.23 -10.40 -8.23
C LEU A 99 18.30 -10.91 -9.20
N ASP A 100 18.60 -10.14 -10.25
CA ASP A 100 19.61 -10.54 -11.24
C ASP A 100 21.03 -10.57 -10.66
N ARG A 101 21.30 -9.71 -9.67
CA ARG A 101 22.63 -9.54 -9.08
C ARG A 101 22.96 -10.57 -8.01
N ASP A 102 22.06 -10.75 -7.04
CA ASP A 102 22.31 -11.54 -5.83
C ASP A 102 21.31 -12.71 -5.67
N ASN A 103 20.44 -12.95 -6.66
CA ASN A 103 19.35 -13.92 -6.61
C ASN A 103 18.40 -13.73 -5.41
N ASP A 104 18.38 -12.52 -4.84
CA ASP A 104 17.51 -12.15 -3.74
C ASP A 104 17.03 -10.70 -3.92
N PRO A 105 15.76 -10.49 -4.31
CA PRO A 105 15.22 -9.16 -4.52
C PRO A 105 14.97 -8.46 -3.18
N ILE A 106 14.91 -7.13 -3.24
CA ILE A 106 14.44 -6.35 -2.10
C ILE A 106 13.02 -6.78 -1.74
N LYS A 107 12.75 -7.04 -0.46
CA LYS A 107 11.43 -7.44 0.04
C LYS A 107 10.48 -6.23 0.15
N ILE A 108 10.14 -5.66 -1.00
CA ILE A 108 9.31 -4.45 -1.18
C ILE A 108 7.97 -4.62 -0.47
N GLY A 109 7.31 -5.78 -0.59
CA GLY A 109 6.02 -6.04 0.05
C GLY A 109 6.10 -5.96 1.58
N ARG A 110 7.18 -6.50 2.16
CA ARG A 110 7.44 -6.49 3.60
C ARG A 110 7.73 -5.08 4.12
N LEU A 111 8.46 -4.27 3.34
CA LEU A 111 8.71 -2.85 3.65
C LEU A 111 7.42 -2.01 3.56
N GLN A 112 6.59 -2.26 2.55
CA GLN A 112 5.28 -1.62 2.41
C GLN A 112 4.36 -1.96 3.59
N ARG A 113 4.38 -3.23 4.04
CA ARG A 113 3.64 -3.68 5.22
C ARG A 113 4.10 -2.94 6.47
N TYR A 114 5.41 -2.81 6.67
CA TYR A 114 5.94 -2.10 7.83
C TYR A 114 5.43 -0.65 7.90
N ALA A 115 5.49 0.08 6.78
CA ALA A 115 5.02 1.46 6.73
C ALA A 115 3.50 1.59 6.94
N THR A 116 2.71 0.74 6.29
CA THR A 116 1.24 0.79 6.38
C THR A 116 0.72 0.31 7.75
N ASP A 117 1.36 -0.70 8.35
CA ASP A 117 1.03 -1.16 9.70
C ASP A 117 1.37 -0.09 10.75
N HIS A 118 2.48 0.64 10.59
CA HIS A 118 2.88 1.71 11.50
C HIS A 118 1.82 2.80 11.65
N VAL A 119 1.25 3.27 10.54
CA VAL A 119 0.22 4.32 10.57
C VAL A 119 -1.12 3.80 11.07
N ARG A 120 -1.43 2.52 10.82
CA ARG A 120 -2.64 1.87 11.34
C ARG A 120 -2.57 1.71 12.87
N GLU A 121 -1.47 1.16 13.39
CA GLU A 121 -1.25 0.94 14.82
C GLU A 121 -1.27 2.26 15.61
N LYS A 122 -0.60 3.30 15.07
CA LYS A 122 -0.56 4.62 15.70
C LYS A 122 -1.78 5.50 15.39
N ARG A 123 -2.76 4.99 14.63
CA ARG A 123 -3.97 5.72 14.19
C ARG A 123 -3.65 7.08 13.56
N ILE A 124 -2.59 7.15 12.76
CA ILE A 124 -2.17 8.39 12.10
C ILE A 124 -3.01 8.58 10.85
N ALA A 125 -3.79 9.67 10.80
CA ALA A 125 -4.56 10.05 9.62
C ALA A 125 -3.61 10.55 8.51
N VAL A 126 -3.36 9.67 7.53
CA VAL A 126 -2.51 9.97 6.37
C VAL A 126 -3.32 10.48 5.19
N LEU A 127 -4.51 9.90 4.99
CA LEU A 127 -5.47 10.30 3.96
C LEU A 127 -6.31 11.47 4.48
N LYS A 128 -6.57 12.44 3.61
CA LYS A 128 -7.48 13.56 3.94
C LYS A 128 -8.92 13.13 3.64
N PRO A 129 -9.87 13.31 4.57
CA PRO A 129 -11.29 13.16 4.27
C PRO A 129 -11.69 14.11 3.12
N ALA A 130 -12.68 13.71 2.32
CA ALA A 130 -13.26 14.59 1.32
C ALA A 130 -13.85 15.84 2.01
N ALA A 131 -13.55 17.01 1.46
CA ALA A 131 -13.86 18.29 2.10
C ALA A 131 -15.31 18.76 1.94
N GLN A 132 -16.17 18.06 1.19
CA GLN A 132 -17.53 18.52 0.91
C GLN A 132 -18.58 17.43 1.10
N LYS A 133 -19.62 17.82 1.84
CA LYS A 133 -20.92 17.15 1.85
C LYS A 133 -21.56 17.40 0.49
N LEU A 134 -21.63 16.37 -0.35
CA LEU A 134 -22.38 16.44 -1.60
C LEU A 134 -23.86 16.57 -1.26
N GLU A 135 -24.53 17.59 -1.80
CA GLU A 135 -25.98 17.78 -1.62
C GLU A 135 -26.77 16.60 -2.22
N ASN A 136 -26.22 15.94 -3.25
CA ASN A 136 -26.71 14.71 -3.85
C ASN A 136 -25.68 13.59 -3.73
N CYS A 137 -25.67 12.88 -2.59
CA CYS A 137 -24.75 11.77 -2.36
C CYS A 137 -25.21 10.54 -3.18
N PRO A 138 -24.46 10.12 -4.21
CA PRO A 138 -24.82 8.94 -4.99
C PRO A 138 -24.70 7.69 -4.11
N VAL A 139 -25.75 6.85 -4.14
CA VAL A 139 -25.74 5.56 -3.45
C VAL A 139 -25.20 4.51 -4.41
N PHE A 140 -24.05 3.93 -4.09
CA PHE A 140 -23.50 2.79 -4.82
C PHE A 140 -24.01 1.49 -4.16
N ILE A 141 -24.91 0.76 -4.84
CA ILE A 141 -25.41 -0.54 -4.40
C ILE A 141 -24.83 -1.62 -5.32
N GLY A 142 -23.92 -2.44 -4.80
CA GLY A 142 -23.38 -3.62 -5.49
C GLY A 142 -22.37 -3.27 -6.58
N GLY A 143 -21.26 -4.03 -6.64
CA GLY A 143 -20.17 -3.84 -7.59
C GLY A 143 -20.48 -4.23 -9.04
N GLU A 144 -21.73 -4.09 -9.50
CA GLU A 144 -22.10 -4.25 -10.90
C GLU A 144 -22.40 -2.89 -11.51
N ARG A 145 -21.71 -2.62 -12.63
CA ARG A 145 -21.79 -1.38 -13.39
C ARG A 145 -23.12 -1.34 -14.14
N ARG A 146 -24.23 -1.08 -13.46
CA ARG A 146 -25.46 -0.61 -14.11
C ARG A 146 -25.36 0.89 -14.29
N GLU A 147 -25.28 1.31 -15.56
CA GLU A 147 -25.44 2.70 -15.97
C GLU A 147 -26.80 3.21 -15.48
N ILE A 148 -26.80 3.85 -14.31
CA ILE A 148 -27.86 4.77 -13.92
C ILE A 148 -27.56 6.06 -14.68
N THR A 149 -28.26 6.19 -15.81
CA THR A 149 -28.41 7.34 -16.70
C THR A 149 -27.90 8.68 -16.13
N GLY A 150 -26.90 9.28 -16.79
CA GLY A 150 -26.68 10.73 -16.76
C GLY A 150 -25.39 11.26 -16.12
N LEU A 151 -24.44 10.42 -15.71
CA LEU A 151 -23.16 10.86 -15.15
C LEU A 151 -22.01 10.71 -16.16
N GLU A 152 -22.04 11.51 -17.22
CA GLU A 152 -20.83 11.77 -18.00
C GLU A 152 -19.86 12.58 -17.14
N THR A 153 -18.75 11.94 -16.77
CA THR A 153 -17.57 12.51 -16.10
C THR A 153 -17.77 12.96 -14.64
N PHE A 154 -17.50 12.05 -13.70
CA PHE A 154 -16.97 12.48 -12.41
C PHE A 154 -15.66 13.24 -12.66
N PRO A 155 -15.50 14.49 -12.19
CA PRO A 155 -14.24 15.19 -12.34
C PRO A 155 -13.19 14.45 -11.50
N VAL A 156 -12.26 13.78 -12.18
CA VAL A 156 -11.02 13.32 -11.58
C VAL A 156 -10.38 14.55 -10.93
N TYR A 157 -10.27 14.52 -9.61
CA TYR A 157 -9.65 15.56 -8.81
C TYR A 157 -8.25 15.87 -9.37
N ASN A 158 -8.12 17.00 -10.07
CA ASN A 158 -6.84 17.52 -10.56
C ASN A 158 -6.34 18.61 -9.59
N PRO A 159 -5.35 18.31 -8.72
CA PRO A 159 -4.85 19.27 -7.74
C PRO A 159 -4.09 20.47 -8.34
N PHE A 160 -3.86 20.51 -9.66
CA PHE A 160 -3.08 21.57 -10.33
C PHE A 160 -3.91 22.64 -11.05
N ALA A 161 -5.24 22.55 -11.09
CA ALA A 161 -6.09 23.46 -11.87
C ALA A 161 -6.28 24.88 -11.29
N ARG A 162 -5.69 25.21 -10.12
CA ARG A 162 -5.85 26.53 -9.48
C ARG A 162 -4.54 27.29 -9.30
N ARG A 163 -3.80 27.60 -10.36
CA ARG A 163 -2.78 28.68 -10.35
C ARG A 163 -2.53 29.25 -11.75
N ARG A 164 -3.50 29.94 -12.35
CA ARG A 164 -3.24 31.03 -13.33
C ARG A 164 -4.39 32.04 -13.32
N HIS A 165 -4.33 32.96 -12.37
CA HIS A 165 -4.89 34.31 -12.51
C HIS A 165 -3.94 35.28 -11.80
N ARG A 166 -2.96 35.75 -12.57
CA ARG A 166 -2.45 37.11 -12.57
C ARG A 166 -2.10 37.45 -14.01
#